data_AF-A0A6B3EE45-F1
#
_entry.id   AF-A0A6B3EE45-F1
#
_cell.length_a   1.000
_cell.length_b   1.000
_cell.length_c   1.000
_cell.angle_alpha   90.00
_cell.angle_beta   90.00
_cell.angle_gamma   90.00
#
_symmetry.space_group_name_H-M   'P 1'
#
loop_
_entity.id
_entity.type
_entity.pdbx_description
1 polymer ?
#
loop_
_entity_poly.entity_id
_entity_poly.type
_entity_poly.pdbx_seq_one_letter_code
_entity_poly.pdbx_strand_id
1 'polypeptide(L)'
;MHPYVHAFAPAIDPPWQARTDFDIFHQLARRFSELAVDHLGVRQDVVATAVQHDTPGETAQPGGVALDWRSGECEPVPGKTMPGITVVERDYPAVAAKFAALGPLVEKLGLPAKGVTLRPDEEVVDLGRRNGLARDGVARDRPLLDTAVKAADTILALSATTNGRLAAQGFTTLQARTGRPMAFLAADSEGRRVSYADTQAAPVPVITSPEWSGSESGGRRYTAFTQNVEQLKPWHTLTGRQHFFL
;
A
#
# COMPACT_ATOMS: atom_id res chain seq x y z
N MET A 1 -18.48 -9.76 -3.28
CA MET A 1 -19.85 -9.78 -2.70
C MET A 1 -20.49 -8.39 -2.71
N HIS A 2 -19.79 -7.33 -2.28
CA HIS A 2 -20.30 -5.95 -2.32
C HIS A 2 -19.14 -4.92 -2.28
N PRO A 3 -19.35 -3.67 -2.73
CA PRO A 3 -18.33 -2.62 -2.76
C PRO A 3 -18.42 -1.65 -1.57
N TYR A 4 -18.43 -2.16 -0.33
CA TYR A 4 -18.56 -1.34 0.89
C TYR A 4 -17.41 -1.58 1.86
N VAL A 5 -16.93 -0.49 2.47
CA VAL A 5 -16.07 -0.52 3.66
C VAL A 5 -16.92 -0.19 4.88
N HIS A 6 -16.74 -0.96 5.96
CA HIS A 6 -17.42 -0.78 7.24
C HIS A 6 -16.45 -1.08 8.38
N ALA A 7 -16.64 -0.45 9.53
CA ALA A 7 -15.77 -0.62 10.68
C ALA A 7 -16.23 -1.72 11.64
N PHE A 8 -15.25 -2.37 12.27
CA PHE A 8 -15.48 -3.02 13.56
C PHE A 8 -15.28 -1.97 14.66
N ALA A 9 -16.28 -1.84 15.52
CA ALA A 9 -16.27 -0.92 16.66
C ALA A 9 -16.47 -1.72 17.95
N PRO A 10 -15.69 -1.48 19.01
CA PRO A 10 -15.89 -2.17 20.28
C PRO A 10 -17.22 -1.74 20.90
N ALA A 11 -18.10 -2.71 21.18
CA ALA A 11 -19.33 -2.45 21.94
C ALA A 11 -19.05 -2.23 23.43
N ILE A 12 -18.02 -2.92 23.94
CA ILE A 12 -17.47 -2.78 25.29
C ILE A 12 -15.94 -2.91 25.20
N ASP A 13 -15.24 -2.51 26.26
CA ASP A 13 -13.82 -2.79 26.40
C ASP A 13 -13.53 -4.31 26.42
N PRO A 14 -12.38 -4.76 25.90
CA PRO A 14 -11.99 -6.17 25.96
C PRO A 14 -12.04 -6.70 27.41
N PRO A 15 -12.80 -7.78 27.68
CA PRO A 15 -12.98 -8.28 29.04
C PRO A 15 -11.70 -8.92 29.57
N TRP A 16 -11.57 -8.94 30.90
CA TRP A 16 -10.40 -9.48 31.61
C TRP A 16 -9.08 -8.84 31.15
N GLN A 17 -8.13 -9.67 30.71
CA GLN A 17 -6.81 -9.28 30.22
C GLN A 17 -6.73 -9.35 28.69
N ALA A 18 -7.86 -9.52 27.99
CA ALA A 18 -7.88 -9.50 26.54
C ALA A 18 -7.42 -8.13 26.02
N ARG A 19 -6.80 -8.15 24.84
CA ARG A 19 -6.29 -6.97 24.14
C ARG A 19 -6.54 -7.18 22.65
N THR A 20 -6.69 -6.08 21.92
CA THR A 20 -6.75 -6.15 20.45
C THR A 20 -5.37 -6.55 19.92
N ASP A 21 -5.32 -7.15 18.73
CA ASP A 21 -4.04 -7.46 18.08
C ASP A 21 -3.16 -6.21 17.94
N PHE A 22 -3.80 -5.07 17.62
CA PHE A 22 -3.13 -3.77 17.56
C PHE A 22 -2.41 -3.45 18.87
N ASP A 23 -3.11 -3.51 20.00
CA ASP A 23 -2.51 -3.21 21.31
C ASP A 23 -1.44 -4.23 21.71
N ILE A 24 -1.64 -5.51 21.39
CA ILE A 24 -0.67 -6.58 21.65
C ILE A 24 0.64 -6.27 20.93
N PHE A 25 0.59 -6.00 19.62
CA PHE A 25 1.80 -5.73 18.84
C PHE A 25 2.45 -4.39 19.21
N HIS A 26 1.67 -3.36 19.57
CA HIS A 26 2.25 -2.12 20.10
C HIS A 26 2.98 -2.33 21.43
N GLN A 27 2.43 -3.14 22.34
CA GLN A 27 3.08 -3.47 23.62
C GLN A 27 4.34 -4.31 23.41
N LEU A 28 4.28 -5.32 22.53
CA LEU A 28 5.43 -6.12 22.15
C LEU A 28 6.53 -5.27 21.52
N ALA A 29 6.18 -4.34 20.62
CA ALA A 29 7.15 -3.45 19.99
C ALA A 29 7.88 -2.58 21.02
N ARG A 30 7.16 -2.05 22.03
CA ARG A 30 7.77 -1.29 23.14
C ARG A 30 8.75 -2.15 23.92
N ARG A 31 8.33 -3.33 24.37
CA ARG A 31 9.20 -4.21 25.16
C ARG A 31 10.39 -4.71 24.35
N PHE A 32 10.18 -5.04 23.07
CA PHE A 32 11.25 -5.42 22.15
C PHE A 32 12.27 -4.29 21.99
N SER A 33 11.81 -3.05 21.81
CA SER A 33 12.67 -1.88 21.60
C SER A 33 13.57 -1.61 22.81
N GLU A 34 13.03 -1.75 24.03
CA GLU A 34 13.81 -1.65 25.27
C GLU A 34 14.94 -2.70 25.31
N LEU A 35 14.60 -3.96 25.04
CA LEU A 35 15.57 -5.07 25.07
C LEU A 35 16.59 -5.00 23.92
N ALA A 36 16.22 -4.38 22.80
CA ALA A 36 17.06 -4.27 21.61
C ALA A 36 18.23 -3.28 21.79
N VAL A 37 18.19 -2.38 22.78
CA VAL A 37 19.26 -1.39 23.04
C VAL A 37 20.60 -2.08 23.23
N ASP A 38 20.66 -3.09 24.11
CA ASP A 38 21.92 -3.70 24.51
C ASP A 38 22.40 -4.78 23.52
N HIS A 39 21.48 -5.39 22.78
CA HIS A 39 21.76 -6.59 21.99
C HIS A 39 21.76 -6.36 20.47
N LEU A 40 20.96 -5.42 19.97
CA LEU A 40 20.71 -5.27 18.53
C LEU A 40 21.12 -3.91 17.99
N GLY A 41 20.80 -2.78 18.65
CA GLY A 41 21.15 -1.45 18.13
C GLY A 41 20.72 -1.22 16.67
N VAL A 42 21.52 -0.45 15.93
CA VAL A 42 21.35 -0.26 14.48
C VAL A 42 22.14 -1.31 13.71
N ARG A 43 21.51 -1.95 12.72
CA ARG A 43 22.09 -3.03 11.91
C ARG A 43 21.82 -2.83 10.42
N GLN A 44 22.73 -3.35 9.61
CA GLN A 44 22.54 -3.52 8.17
C GLN A 44 22.13 -4.96 7.90
N ASP A 45 20.96 -5.14 7.31
CA ASP A 45 20.39 -6.44 6.97
C ASP A 45 20.45 -6.66 5.46
N VAL A 46 20.90 -7.83 5.02
CA VAL A 46 21.00 -8.19 3.60
C VAL A 46 19.75 -8.98 3.23
N VAL A 47 18.86 -8.35 2.47
CA VAL A 47 17.56 -8.90 2.11
C VAL A 47 17.57 -9.37 0.67
N ALA A 48 17.25 -10.65 0.47
CA ALA A 48 17.01 -11.21 -0.85
C ALA A 48 15.51 -11.12 -1.20
N THR A 49 15.20 -10.44 -2.30
CA THR A 49 13.83 -10.22 -2.77
C THR A 49 13.64 -10.89 -4.13
N ALA A 50 12.63 -11.76 -4.24
CA ALA A 50 12.27 -12.36 -5.52
C ALA A 50 11.88 -11.28 -6.54
N VAL A 51 12.10 -11.56 -7.82
CA VAL A 51 11.61 -10.70 -8.91
C VAL A 51 10.09 -10.55 -8.79
N GLN A 52 9.60 -9.32 -8.84
CA GLN A 52 8.19 -9.00 -8.57
C GLN A 52 7.44 -8.67 -9.87
N HIS A 53 6.20 -9.14 -9.97
CA HIS A 53 5.23 -8.64 -10.94
C HIS A 53 4.90 -7.17 -10.67
N ASP A 54 4.39 -6.45 -11.67
CA ASP A 54 4.07 -5.02 -11.62
C ASP A 54 5.29 -4.12 -11.35
N THR A 55 6.49 -4.66 -11.60
CA THR A 55 7.75 -3.94 -11.53
C THR A 55 8.54 -4.14 -12.82
N PRO A 56 9.51 -3.25 -13.15
CA PRO A 56 10.36 -3.44 -14.32
C PRO A 56 11.08 -4.82 -14.36
N GLY A 57 11.31 -5.43 -13.18
CA GLY A 57 11.96 -6.73 -13.07
C GLY A 57 11.15 -7.89 -13.63
N GLU A 58 9.83 -7.77 -13.81
CA GLU A 58 8.96 -8.87 -14.25
C GLU A 58 9.32 -9.46 -15.63
N THR A 59 10.08 -8.70 -16.43
CA THR A 59 10.58 -9.11 -17.76
C THR A 59 12.04 -9.56 -17.75
N ALA A 60 12.58 -9.92 -16.57
CA ALA A 60 13.98 -10.24 -16.35
C ALA A 60 14.54 -11.35 -17.25
N GLN A 61 13.76 -12.40 -17.52
CA GLN A 61 14.15 -13.57 -18.31
C GLN A 61 13.17 -13.79 -19.48
N PRO A 62 13.36 -13.09 -20.60
CA PRO A 62 12.50 -13.23 -21.77
C PRO A 62 12.76 -14.56 -22.50
N GLY A 63 11.78 -15.02 -23.29
CA GLY A 63 11.95 -16.14 -24.22
C GLY A 63 11.50 -17.51 -23.70
N GLY A 64 10.92 -17.59 -22.50
CA GLY A 64 10.34 -18.83 -21.98
C GLY A 64 11.37 -19.89 -21.56
N VAL A 65 12.64 -19.51 -21.42
CA VAL A 65 13.71 -20.38 -20.94
C VAL A 65 14.09 -19.93 -19.53
N ALA A 66 13.99 -20.84 -18.57
CA ALA A 66 14.44 -20.61 -17.20
C ALA A 66 15.86 -21.17 -17.06
N LEU A 67 16.86 -20.29 -17.05
CA LEU A 67 18.26 -20.67 -16.85
C LEU A 67 18.61 -20.64 -15.36
N ASP A 68 19.26 -21.69 -14.84
CA ASP A 68 19.70 -21.76 -13.45
C ASP A 68 21.18 -21.35 -13.32
N TRP A 69 21.44 -20.22 -12.66
CA TRP A 69 22.80 -19.76 -12.39
C TRP A 69 23.59 -20.72 -11.49
N ARG A 70 22.92 -21.55 -10.68
CA ARG A 70 23.57 -22.51 -9.77
C ARG A 70 24.19 -23.70 -10.51
N SER A 71 23.65 -24.05 -11.68
CA SER A 71 24.19 -25.08 -12.56
C SER A 71 25.18 -24.51 -13.60
N GLY A 72 25.41 -23.19 -13.60
CA GLY A 72 26.29 -22.53 -14.56
C GLY A 72 25.65 -22.23 -15.92
N GLU A 73 24.32 -22.30 -16.03
CA GLU A 73 23.60 -22.03 -17.28
C GLU A 73 23.53 -20.53 -17.63
N CYS A 74 23.72 -19.66 -16.63
CA CYS A 74 23.81 -18.21 -16.80
C CYS A 74 24.60 -17.54 -15.67
N GLU A 75 24.98 -16.28 -15.86
CA GLU A 75 25.62 -15.45 -14.83
C GLU A 75 24.64 -15.10 -13.69
N PRO A 76 25.05 -15.11 -12.41
CA PRO A 76 24.23 -14.69 -11.28
C PRO A 76 24.13 -13.16 -11.18
N VAL A 77 23.05 -12.59 -11.73
CA VAL A 77 22.77 -11.16 -11.77
C VAL A 77 21.57 -10.84 -10.88
N PRO A 78 21.76 -10.17 -9.72
CA PRO A 78 20.69 -9.82 -8.80
C PRO A 78 19.54 -9.05 -9.46
N GLY A 79 18.31 -9.50 -9.22
CA GLY A 79 17.10 -8.91 -9.78
C GLY A 79 16.83 -9.29 -11.24
N LYS A 80 17.67 -10.15 -11.84
CA LYS A 80 17.48 -10.65 -13.20
C LYS A 80 17.49 -12.19 -13.27
N THR A 81 18.63 -12.80 -12.99
CA THR A 81 18.80 -14.26 -13.00
C THR A 81 18.78 -14.87 -11.61
N MET A 82 18.88 -14.04 -10.56
CA MET A 82 18.71 -14.43 -9.16
C MET A 82 17.88 -13.37 -8.39
N PRO A 83 17.46 -13.63 -7.14
CA PRO A 83 16.79 -12.62 -6.31
C PRO A 83 17.60 -11.31 -6.23
N GLY A 84 16.91 -10.18 -6.21
CA GLY A 84 17.54 -8.88 -5.93
C GLY A 84 18.10 -8.88 -4.51
N ILE A 85 19.29 -8.34 -4.32
CA ILE A 85 19.94 -8.26 -3.01
C ILE A 85 20.03 -6.80 -2.60
N THR A 86 19.42 -6.44 -1.47
CA THR A 86 19.37 -5.06 -0.98
C THR A 86 19.81 -5.00 0.47
N VAL A 87 20.60 -3.98 0.82
CA VAL A 87 20.93 -3.69 2.22
C VAL A 87 19.86 -2.79 2.82
N VAL A 88 19.24 -3.22 3.91
CA VAL A 88 18.22 -2.49 4.65
C VAL A 88 18.76 -2.14 6.03
N GLU A 89 18.75 -0.86 6.38
CA GLU A 89 19.08 -0.42 7.73
C GLU A 89 17.90 -0.67 8.69
N ARG A 90 18.16 -1.34 9.80
CA ARG A 90 17.21 -1.62 10.87
C ARG A 90 17.71 -1.01 12.17
N ASP A 91 17.00 0.00 12.64
CA ASP A 91 17.18 0.58 13.97
C ASP A 91 16.22 -0.13 14.93
N TYR A 92 16.72 -1.20 15.57
CA TYR A 92 15.90 -2.07 16.42
C TYR A 92 15.41 -1.39 17.70
N PRO A 93 16.23 -0.57 18.41
CA PRO A 93 15.75 0.24 19.54
C PRO A 93 14.62 1.21 19.19
N ALA A 94 14.46 1.56 17.91
CA ALA A 94 13.44 2.49 17.47
C ALA A 94 12.17 1.84 16.90
N VAL A 95 12.02 0.50 16.99
CA VAL A 95 10.88 -0.22 16.40
C VAL A 95 9.54 0.30 16.93
N ALA A 96 9.41 0.53 18.24
CA ALA A 96 8.17 1.03 18.83
C ALA A 96 7.79 2.42 18.31
N ALA A 97 8.76 3.33 18.21
CA ALA A 97 8.54 4.69 17.70
C ALA A 97 8.15 4.66 16.21
N LYS A 98 8.81 3.79 15.41
CA LYS A 98 8.50 3.61 13.99
C LYS A 98 7.15 2.92 13.77
N PHE A 99 6.76 1.99 14.64
CA PHE A 99 5.46 1.30 14.56
C PHE A 99 4.30 2.25 14.89
N ALA A 100 4.52 3.22 15.78
CA ALA A 100 3.51 4.19 16.22
C ALA A 100 3.43 5.46 15.37
N ALA A 101 4.06 5.52 14.20
CA ALA A 101 4.04 6.70 13.35
C ALA A 101 4.14 6.36 11.84
N LEU A 102 3.56 7.21 11.00
CA LEU A 102 3.62 7.06 9.56
C LEU A 102 5.02 7.44 9.03
N GLY A 103 5.77 6.43 8.58
CA GLY A 103 7.14 6.59 8.11
C GLY A 103 7.29 7.55 6.91
N PRO A 104 8.46 8.18 6.72
CA PRO A 104 8.67 9.22 5.71
C PRO A 104 8.76 8.71 4.27
N LEU A 105 8.89 7.39 4.07
CA LEU A 105 9.00 6.82 2.72
C LEU A 105 7.69 6.97 1.94
N VAL A 106 6.55 7.14 2.61
CA VAL A 106 5.26 7.39 1.96
C VAL A 106 5.30 8.66 1.09
N GLU A 107 6.03 9.69 1.50
CA GLU A 107 6.23 10.93 0.73
C GLU A 107 7.42 10.80 -0.24
N LYS A 108 8.54 10.24 0.24
CA LYS A 108 9.78 10.15 -0.55
C LYS A 108 9.66 9.20 -1.74
N LEU A 109 9.08 8.03 -1.52
CA LEU A 109 8.97 6.96 -2.52
C LEU A 109 7.56 6.79 -3.06
N GLY A 110 6.54 7.32 -2.38
CA GLY A 110 5.14 7.12 -2.74
C GLY A 110 4.63 5.73 -2.41
N LEU A 111 3.43 5.45 -2.89
CA LEU A 111 2.74 4.17 -2.70
C LEU A 111 2.58 3.48 -4.06
N PRO A 112 3.43 2.49 -4.39
CA PRO A 112 3.27 1.73 -5.61
C PRO A 112 2.01 0.87 -5.53
N ALA A 113 1.18 0.95 -6.57
CA ALA A 113 -0.04 0.17 -6.70
C ALA A 113 -0.22 -0.24 -8.17
N LYS A 114 0.00 -1.51 -8.48
CA LYS A 114 -0.19 -2.13 -9.81
C LYS A 114 0.30 -1.25 -10.98
N GLY A 115 1.58 -0.91 -10.96
CA GLY A 115 2.21 -0.15 -12.05
C GLY A 115 1.95 1.35 -12.05
N VAL A 116 1.23 1.92 -11.08
CA VAL A 116 1.25 3.36 -10.82
C VAL A 116 1.83 3.63 -9.43
N THR A 117 2.28 4.86 -9.19
CA THR A 117 2.75 5.28 -7.86
C THR A 117 1.93 6.48 -7.40
N LEU A 118 1.18 6.29 -6.31
CA LEU A 118 0.41 7.35 -5.68
C LEU A 118 1.33 8.21 -4.80
N ARG A 119 1.03 9.51 -4.73
CA ARG A 119 1.76 10.53 -3.97
C ARG A 119 0.81 11.14 -2.93
N PRO A 120 0.81 10.64 -1.69
CA PRO A 120 -0.10 11.09 -0.64
C PRO A 120 0.49 12.25 0.17
N ASP A 121 0.86 13.32 -0.50
CA ASP A 121 1.43 14.53 0.11
C ASP A 121 0.41 15.27 0.98
N GLU A 122 -0.75 15.59 0.42
CA GLU A 122 -1.84 16.28 1.13
C GLU A 122 -2.38 15.43 2.28
N GLU A 123 -2.50 14.11 2.09
CA GLU A 123 -3.01 13.21 3.11
C GLU A 123 -2.08 13.08 4.31
N VAL A 124 -0.76 13.10 4.09
CA VAL A 124 0.18 13.06 5.21
C VAL A 124 0.07 14.31 6.07
N VAL A 125 -0.11 15.48 5.44
CA VAL A 125 -0.34 16.75 6.16
C VAL A 125 -1.66 16.70 6.93
N ASP A 126 -2.74 16.25 6.30
CA ASP A 126 -4.05 16.11 6.95
C ASP A 126 -4.02 15.12 8.12
N LEU A 127 -3.41 13.95 7.93
CA LEU A 127 -3.20 12.96 8.99
C LEU A 127 -2.38 13.53 10.14
N GLY A 128 -1.37 14.35 9.87
CA GLY A 128 -0.61 15.04 10.91
C GLY A 128 -1.49 15.97 11.76
N ARG A 129 -2.46 16.65 11.14
CA ARG A 129 -3.43 17.51 11.85
C ARG A 129 -4.44 16.70 12.66
N ARG A 130 -4.99 15.62 12.08
CA ARG A 130 -6.04 14.81 12.73
C ARG A 130 -5.51 13.84 13.79
N ASN A 131 -4.40 13.18 13.51
CA ASN A 131 -3.83 12.16 14.39
C ASN A 131 -2.86 12.77 15.42
N GLY A 132 -2.41 14.01 15.19
CA GLY A 132 -1.29 14.61 15.88
C GLY A 132 0.05 14.11 15.35
N LEU A 133 1.12 14.81 15.76
CA LEU A 133 2.50 14.51 15.39
C LEU A 133 3.26 13.95 16.58
N ALA A 134 4.16 12.99 16.33
CA ALA A 134 5.11 12.57 17.35
C ALA A 134 6.04 13.73 17.72
N ARG A 135 6.30 13.91 19.02
CA ARG A 135 6.98 15.09 19.56
C ARG A 135 8.51 14.98 19.52
N ASP A 136 9.04 13.77 19.54
CA ASP A 136 10.45 13.49 19.70
C ASP A 136 10.86 12.15 19.07
N GLY A 137 12.14 11.81 19.22
CA GLY A 137 12.73 10.58 18.70
C GLY A 137 12.81 10.53 17.18
N VAL A 138 13.05 9.33 16.65
CA VAL A 138 13.22 9.08 15.20
C VAL A 138 11.95 9.35 14.38
N ALA A 139 10.80 9.43 15.06
CA ALA A 139 9.49 9.65 14.44
C ALA A 139 9.02 11.10 14.61
N ARG A 140 9.85 12.01 15.13
CA ARG A 140 9.50 13.42 15.30
C ARG A 140 8.87 14.00 14.03
N ASP A 141 7.80 14.76 14.23
CA ASP A 141 7.02 15.44 13.18
C ASP A 141 6.35 14.48 12.17
N ARG A 142 6.21 13.19 12.53
CA ARG A 142 5.45 12.20 11.75
C ARG A 142 4.03 12.03 12.31
N PRO A 143 3.02 11.84 11.44
CA PRO A 143 1.66 11.54 11.89
C PRO A 143 1.61 10.30 12.78
N LEU A 144 0.90 10.40 13.90
CA LEU A 144 0.78 9.30 14.87
C LEU A 144 -0.14 8.18 14.36
N LEU A 145 0.26 6.95 14.66
CA LEU A 145 -0.46 5.70 14.46
C LEU A 145 -0.53 4.92 15.79
N ASP A 146 -0.76 5.61 16.89
CA ASP A 146 -0.71 5.08 18.26
C ASP A 146 -2.05 4.53 18.78
N THR A 147 -3.10 4.57 17.95
CA THR A 147 -4.41 3.96 18.21
C THR A 147 -4.92 3.27 16.94
N ALA A 148 -5.74 2.23 17.11
CA ALA A 148 -6.32 1.50 15.99
C ALA A 148 -7.14 2.40 15.05
N VAL A 149 -7.84 3.40 15.60
CA VAL A 149 -8.61 4.37 14.81
C VAL A 149 -7.71 5.22 13.92
N LYS A 150 -6.61 5.75 14.45
CA LYS A 150 -5.64 6.54 13.66
C LYS A 150 -4.99 5.69 12.56
N ALA A 151 -4.70 4.43 12.85
CA ALA A 151 -4.19 3.48 11.85
C ALA A 151 -5.24 3.19 10.76
N ALA A 152 -6.50 2.97 11.13
CA ALA A 152 -7.59 2.78 10.18
C ALA A 152 -7.81 4.03 9.30
N ASP A 153 -7.85 5.22 9.89
CA ASP A 153 -7.94 6.49 9.15
C ASP A 153 -6.76 6.70 8.21
N THR A 154 -5.57 6.22 8.57
CA THR A 154 -4.40 6.26 7.69
C THR A 154 -4.58 5.33 6.49
N ILE A 155 -5.08 4.10 6.70
CA ILE A 155 -5.39 3.19 5.60
C ILE A 155 -6.41 3.83 4.64
N LEU A 156 -7.48 4.41 5.18
CA LEU A 156 -8.54 5.05 4.39
C LEU A 156 -8.05 6.30 3.65
N ALA A 157 -7.21 7.11 4.30
CA ALA A 157 -6.63 8.29 3.65
C ALA A 157 -5.67 7.90 2.51
N LEU A 158 -4.88 6.84 2.68
CA LEU A 158 -3.82 6.47 1.74
C LEU A 158 -4.28 5.53 0.60
N SER A 159 -5.52 5.01 0.63
CA SER A 159 -6.05 4.14 -0.44
C SER A 159 -6.86 4.92 -1.46
N ALA A 160 -6.62 4.69 -2.75
CA ALA A 160 -7.42 5.27 -3.83
C ALA A 160 -8.87 4.75 -3.86
N THR A 161 -9.19 3.68 -3.12
CA THR A 161 -10.58 3.19 -3.01
C THR A 161 -11.43 3.97 -2.00
N THR A 162 -10.81 4.79 -1.17
CA THR A 162 -11.47 5.53 -0.06
C THR A 162 -11.06 7.01 -0.03
N ASN A 163 -10.09 7.39 -0.86
CA ASN A 163 -9.69 8.75 -1.11
C ASN A 163 -9.77 9.07 -2.62
N GLY A 164 -10.71 9.95 -2.96
CA GLY A 164 -10.98 10.36 -4.33
C GLY A 164 -9.86 11.12 -5.03
N ARG A 165 -9.04 11.88 -4.30
CA ARG A 165 -7.91 12.61 -4.91
C ARG A 165 -6.82 11.64 -5.32
N LEU A 166 -6.53 10.64 -4.48
CA LEU A 166 -5.60 9.57 -4.85
C LEU A 166 -6.16 8.72 -6.01
N ALA A 167 -7.48 8.50 -6.06
CA ALA A 167 -8.13 7.86 -7.22
C ALA A 167 -7.93 8.67 -8.51
N ALA A 168 -8.20 9.98 -8.47
CA ALA A 168 -8.05 10.90 -9.60
C ALA A 168 -6.58 11.01 -10.06
N GLN A 169 -5.65 11.16 -9.12
CA GLN A 169 -4.20 11.17 -9.38
C GLN A 169 -3.75 9.84 -10.02
N GLY A 170 -4.22 8.71 -9.48
CA GLY A 170 -3.91 7.39 -9.97
C GLY A 170 -4.40 7.16 -11.40
N PHE A 171 -5.64 7.53 -11.72
CA PHE A 171 -6.16 7.42 -13.08
C PHE A 171 -5.52 8.40 -14.06
N THR A 172 -5.17 9.61 -13.63
CA THR A 172 -4.41 10.56 -14.46
C THR A 172 -3.05 9.98 -14.83
N THR A 173 -2.36 9.37 -13.87
CA THR A 173 -1.08 8.70 -14.08
C THR A 173 -1.23 7.49 -15.01
N LEU A 174 -2.26 6.65 -14.79
CA LEU A 174 -2.53 5.49 -15.63
C LEU A 174 -2.90 5.90 -17.06
N GLN A 175 -3.69 6.96 -17.23
CA GLN A 175 -4.02 7.54 -18.53
C GLN A 175 -2.77 7.98 -19.28
N ALA A 176 -1.85 8.68 -18.63
CA ALA A 176 -0.58 9.07 -19.26
C ALA A 176 0.25 7.85 -19.71
N ARG A 177 0.29 6.79 -18.90
CA ARG A 177 1.02 5.55 -19.21
C ARG A 177 0.39 4.77 -20.36
N THR A 178 -0.93 4.75 -20.45
CA THR A 178 -1.67 3.92 -21.43
C THR A 178 -2.06 4.68 -22.70
N GLY A 179 -2.07 6.01 -22.66
CA GLY A 179 -2.64 6.85 -23.72
C GLY A 179 -4.16 6.74 -23.85
N ARG A 180 -4.86 6.16 -22.86
CA ARG A 180 -6.31 5.95 -22.89
C ARG A 180 -7.02 6.91 -21.93
N PRO A 181 -8.12 7.55 -22.33
CA PRO A 181 -8.92 8.37 -21.41
C PRO A 181 -9.42 7.52 -20.24
N MET A 182 -9.00 7.86 -19.02
CA MET A 182 -9.37 7.14 -17.79
C MET A 182 -9.57 8.05 -16.58
N ALA A 183 -9.05 9.28 -16.59
CA ALA A 183 -9.19 10.22 -15.47
C ALA A 183 -10.66 10.46 -15.06
N PHE A 184 -11.58 10.42 -16.02
CA PHE A 184 -13.02 10.59 -15.78
C PHE A 184 -13.61 9.54 -14.81
N LEU A 185 -12.99 8.37 -14.65
CA LEU A 185 -13.49 7.29 -13.80
C LEU A 185 -13.53 7.63 -12.31
N ALA A 186 -12.79 8.66 -11.88
CA ALA A 186 -12.78 9.14 -10.50
C ALA A 186 -13.17 10.61 -10.36
N ALA A 187 -13.48 11.32 -11.46
CA ALA A 187 -13.71 12.76 -11.45
C ALA A 187 -14.85 13.17 -10.49
N ASP A 188 -15.99 12.47 -10.54
CA ASP A 188 -17.14 12.75 -9.68
C ASP A 188 -16.89 12.46 -8.19
N SER A 189 -15.81 11.74 -7.88
CA SER A 189 -15.46 11.34 -6.52
C SER A 189 -14.22 12.05 -6.00
N GLU A 190 -13.58 12.97 -6.75
CA GLU A 190 -12.27 13.55 -6.39
C GLU A 190 -12.27 14.21 -5.01
N GLY A 191 -13.35 14.90 -4.64
CA GLY A 191 -13.51 15.53 -3.32
C GLY A 191 -13.85 14.57 -2.18
N ARG A 192 -14.13 13.30 -2.47
CA ARG A 192 -14.61 12.34 -1.47
C ARG A 192 -13.46 11.81 -0.61
N ARG A 193 -13.65 11.82 0.70
CA ARG A 193 -12.75 11.21 1.69
C ARG A 193 -13.59 10.36 2.63
N VAL A 194 -13.22 9.10 2.80
CA VAL A 194 -13.84 8.22 3.78
C VAL A 194 -13.00 8.22 5.05
N SER A 195 -13.62 8.48 6.18
CA SER A 195 -13.02 8.35 7.51
C SER A 195 -13.53 7.11 8.24
N TYR A 196 -12.84 6.70 9.29
CA TYR A 196 -13.30 5.62 10.17
C TYR A 196 -14.69 5.93 10.75
N ALA A 197 -14.93 7.19 11.15
CA ALA A 197 -16.22 7.63 11.69
C ALA A 197 -17.36 7.44 10.66
N ASP A 198 -17.12 7.74 9.38
CA ASP A 198 -18.12 7.50 8.33
C ASP A 198 -18.48 6.01 8.24
N THR A 199 -17.48 5.14 8.34
CA THR A 199 -17.65 3.67 8.26
C THR A 199 -18.30 3.06 9.50
N GLN A 200 -18.29 3.77 10.64
CA GLN A 200 -19.06 3.41 11.82
C GLN A 200 -20.51 3.83 11.70
N ALA A 201 -20.78 5.00 11.10
CA ALA A 201 -22.13 5.51 10.93
C ALA A 201 -22.96 4.65 9.97
N ALA A 202 -22.36 4.23 8.86
CA ALA A 202 -22.95 3.29 7.91
C ALA A 202 -21.86 2.64 7.01
N PRO A 203 -22.15 1.51 6.36
CA PRO A 203 -21.29 1.01 5.29
C PRO A 203 -21.11 2.05 4.17
N VAL A 204 -19.86 2.36 3.83
CA VAL A 204 -19.52 3.42 2.87
C VAL A 204 -19.11 2.79 1.54
N PRO A 205 -19.71 3.17 0.40
CA PRO A 205 -19.33 2.60 -0.89
C PRO A 205 -17.92 3.05 -1.29
N VAL A 206 -17.11 2.14 -1.83
CA VAL A 206 -15.76 2.48 -2.32
C VAL A 206 -15.80 3.35 -3.58
N ILE A 207 -14.65 3.91 -3.92
CA ILE A 207 -14.40 4.72 -5.11
C ILE A 207 -13.73 3.83 -6.15
N THR A 208 -14.12 4.00 -7.42
CA THR A 208 -13.42 3.39 -8.56
C THR A 208 -11.94 3.77 -8.49
N SER A 209 -11.03 2.80 -8.55
CA SER A 209 -9.58 3.05 -8.47
C SER A 209 -8.78 2.27 -9.53
N PRO A 210 -7.58 2.74 -9.90
CA PRO A 210 -6.72 2.04 -10.87
C PRO A 210 -6.12 0.73 -10.33
N GLU A 211 -6.19 0.52 -9.01
CA GLU A 211 -5.75 -0.68 -8.29
C GLU A 211 -6.62 -1.90 -8.66
N TRP A 212 -7.85 -1.66 -9.13
CA TRP A 212 -8.78 -2.71 -9.55
C TRP A 212 -9.00 -2.67 -11.06
N SER A 213 -9.77 -3.65 -11.54
CA SER A 213 -10.09 -3.79 -12.97
C SER A 213 -11.53 -3.46 -13.31
N GLY A 214 -12.42 -3.37 -12.31
CA GLY A 214 -13.79 -2.93 -12.49
C GLY A 214 -13.97 -1.43 -12.33
N SER A 215 -15.22 -0.97 -12.46
CA SER A 215 -15.57 0.41 -12.17
C SER A 215 -17.01 0.52 -11.70
N GLU A 216 -17.22 1.35 -10.69
CA GLU A 216 -18.49 1.74 -10.10
C GLU A 216 -18.94 3.13 -10.58
N SER A 217 -18.16 3.75 -11.47
CA SER A 217 -18.43 5.07 -12.04
C SER A 217 -19.80 5.10 -12.75
N GLY A 218 -20.54 6.19 -12.56
CA GLY A 218 -21.88 6.35 -13.13
C GLY A 218 -22.96 5.49 -12.47
N GLY A 219 -22.72 4.99 -11.25
CA GLY A 219 -23.73 4.27 -10.45
C GLY A 219 -23.93 2.81 -10.84
N ARG A 220 -23.08 2.28 -11.72
CA ARG A 220 -23.11 0.85 -12.10
C ARG A 220 -22.49 -0.02 -11.01
N ARG A 221 -22.83 -1.31 -11.02
CA ARG A 221 -22.21 -2.31 -10.13
C ARG A 221 -20.83 -2.72 -10.65
N TYR A 222 -19.92 -3.04 -9.74
CA TYR A 222 -18.60 -3.57 -10.08
C TYR A 222 -18.73 -4.82 -10.95
N THR A 223 -18.02 -4.80 -12.08
CA THR A 223 -17.77 -5.96 -12.94
C THR A 223 -16.26 -6.04 -13.16
N ALA A 224 -15.66 -7.22 -13.00
CA ALA A 224 -14.23 -7.37 -13.21
C ALA A 224 -13.85 -7.07 -14.68
N PHE A 225 -12.65 -6.53 -14.88
CA PHE A 225 -12.07 -6.24 -16.19
C PHE A 225 -12.79 -5.18 -17.02
N THR A 226 -13.74 -4.44 -16.46
CA THR A 226 -14.39 -3.39 -17.24
C THR A 226 -13.42 -2.30 -17.68
N GLN A 227 -12.47 -1.89 -16.83
CA GLN A 227 -11.37 -0.99 -17.22
C GLN A 227 -10.58 -1.54 -18.41
N ASN A 228 -10.38 -2.86 -18.46
CA ASN A 228 -9.62 -3.50 -19.53
C ASN A 228 -10.41 -3.55 -20.84
N VAL A 229 -11.70 -3.90 -20.77
CA VAL A 229 -12.54 -4.09 -21.97
C VAL A 229 -13.03 -2.76 -22.53
N GLU A 230 -13.50 -1.84 -21.69
CA GLU A 230 -14.12 -0.59 -22.15
C GLU A 230 -13.11 0.54 -22.35
N GLN A 231 -12.07 0.61 -21.51
CA GLN A 231 -11.05 1.67 -21.59
C GLN A 231 -9.76 1.18 -22.28
N LEU A 232 -9.72 -0.09 -22.69
CA LEU A 232 -8.55 -0.75 -23.29
C LEU A 232 -7.28 -0.66 -22.43
N LYS A 233 -7.44 -0.71 -21.10
CA LYS A 233 -6.31 -0.94 -20.19
C LYS A 233 -5.74 -2.34 -20.46
N PRO A 234 -4.46 -2.49 -20.81
CA PRO A 234 -3.87 -3.81 -21.00
C PRO A 234 -4.00 -4.67 -19.74
N TRP A 235 -4.19 -5.98 -19.90
CA TRP A 235 -3.94 -6.91 -18.81
C TRP A 235 -2.44 -6.97 -18.54
N HIS A 236 -2.03 -7.17 -17.30
CA HIS A 236 -0.62 -7.26 -16.94
C HIS A 236 -0.10 -8.67 -17.25
N THR A 237 -0.04 -8.98 -18.55
CA THR A 237 0.41 -10.24 -19.13
C THR A 237 1.40 -9.93 -20.25
N LEU A 238 2.17 -10.93 -20.71
CA LEU A 238 3.18 -10.73 -21.77
C LEU A 238 2.63 -10.05 -23.03
N THR A 239 1.35 -10.30 -23.36
CA THR A 239 0.73 -9.78 -24.60
C THR A 239 -0.20 -8.59 -24.35
N GLY A 240 -0.37 -8.17 -23.09
CA GLY A 240 -1.35 -7.16 -22.71
C GLY A 240 -2.81 -7.64 -22.76
N ARG A 241 -3.06 -8.94 -22.95
CA ARG A 241 -4.37 -9.56 -23.20
C ARG A 241 -4.62 -10.76 -22.30
N GLN A 242 -5.84 -11.28 -22.29
CA GLN A 242 -6.15 -12.57 -21.68
C GLN A 242 -5.33 -13.67 -22.38
N HIS A 243 -4.50 -14.38 -21.62
CA HIS A 243 -3.61 -15.44 -22.11
C HIS A 243 -4.33 -16.79 -22.09
N PHE A 244 -4.41 -17.42 -23.26
CA PHE A 244 -4.91 -18.80 -23.40
C PHE A 244 -3.78 -19.81 -23.64
N PHE A 245 -2.56 -19.31 -23.83
CA PHE A 245 -1.34 -20.10 -24.01
C PHE A 245 -0.28 -19.54 -23.07
N LEU A 246 0.35 -20.43 -22.30
CA LEU A 246 1.41 -20.14 -21.33
C LEU A 246 2.72 -20.75 -21.80
#